data_AF-A0A1H5V931-F1
#
_entry.id   AF-A0A1H5V931-F1
#
_cell.length_a   1.000
_cell.length_b   1.000
_cell.length_c   1.000
_cell.angle_alpha   90.00
_cell.angle_beta   90.00
_cell.angle_gamma   90.00
#
_symmetry.space_group_name_H-M   'P 1'
#
loop_
_entity.id
_entity.type
_entity.pdbx_description
1 polymer ?
#
loop_
_entity_poly.entity_id
_entity_poly.type
_entity_poly.pdbx_seq_one_letter_code
_entity_poly.pdbx_strand_id
1 'polypeptide(L)' 'MRIPGGLHAAFDLTGVYGELLPYLSKILDHWLPSSGFRAKTTPAFTHYRNNHFLAPDERFDLTFYLPISLW' A
#
# COMPACT_ATOMS: atom_id res chain seq x y z
N MET A 1 -12.86 5.78 14.62
CA MET A 1 -11.61 6.09 13.88
C MET A 1 -11.98 6.41 12.44
N ARG A 2 -11.45 7.49 11.85
CA ARG A 2 -11.81 7.90 10.47
C ARG A 2 -10.53 7.98 9.63
N ILE A 3 -10.55 7.36 8.46
CA ILE A 3 -9.48 7.51 7.47
C ILE A 3 -9.67 8.89 6.82
N PRO A 4 -8.67 9.79 6.88
CA PRO A 4 -8.77 11.10 6.26
C PRO A 4 -8.83 10.96 4.73
N GLY A 5 -9.70 11.74 4.10
CA GLY A 5 -9.78 11.78 2.63
C GLY A 5 -8.57 12.49 2.00
N GLY A 6 -8.54 12.52 0.67
CA GLY A 6 -7.51 13.21 -0.11
C GLY A 6 -6.90 12.32 -1.20
N LEU A 7 -5.83 12.82 -1.82
CA LEU A 7 -5.11 12.11 -2.87
C LEU A 7 -4.27 10.97 -2.30
N HIS A 8 -4.40 9.80 -2.90
CA HIS A 8 -3.64 8.60 -2.55
C HIS A 8 -3.13 7.94 -3.84
N ALA A 9 -1.90 7.47 -3.81
CA ALA A 9 -1.42 6.49 -4.78
C ALA A 9 -1.97 5.12 -4.38
N ALA A 10 -2.56 4.39 -5.33
CA ALA A 10 -3.17 3.09 -5.10
C ALA A 10 -2.36 2.01 -5.84
N PHE A 11 -1.98 0.97 -5.11
CA PHE A 11 -1.20 -0.15 -5.64
C PHE A 11 -1.96 -1.45 -5.39
N ASP A 12 -2.40 -2.10 -6.45
CA ASP A 12 -2.99 -3.44 -6.37
C ASP A 12 -1.89 -4.48 -6.27
N LEU A 13 -1.89 -5.24 -5.18
CA LEU A 13 -0.85 -6.18 -4.82
C LEU A 13 -1.47 -7.55 -4.55
N THR A 14 -0.84 -8.57 -5.13
CA THR A 14 -1.15 -9.98 -4.87
C THR A 14 0.12 -10.73 -4.56
N GLY A 15 0.04 -11.72 -3.67
CA GLY A 15 1.19 -12.54 -3.30
C GLY A 15 0.84 -13.51 -2.20
N VAL A 16 1.87 -14.06 -1.55
CA VAL A 16 1.75 -14.94 -0.37
C VAL A 16 2.39 -14.31 0.86
N TYR A 17 2.15 -14.90 2.04
CA TYR A 17 2.75 -14.46 3.28
C TYR A 17 4.28 -14.24 3.15
N GLY A 18 4.76 -13.09 3.62
CA GLY A 18 6.16 -12.67 3.52
C GLY A 18 6.50 -11.77 2.32
N GLU A 19 5.69 -11.75 1.26
CA GLU A 19 6.01 -10.99 0.04
C GLU A 19 5.57 -9.52 0.08
N LEU A 20 4.76 -9.12 1.06
CA LEU A 20 4.24 -7.75 1.15
C LEU A 20 5.34 -6.71 1.46
N LEU A 21 6.30 -7.04 2.34
CA LEU A 21 7.38 -6.13 2.73
C LEU A 21 8.28 -5.71 1.55
N PRO A 22 8.74 -6.63 0.68
CA PRO A 22 9.44 -6.27 -0.56
C PRO A 22 8.66 -5.30 -1.46
N TYR A 23 7.34 -5.48 -1.61
CA TYR A 23 6.52 -4.52 -2.37
C TYR A 23 6.55 -3.13 -1.74
N LEU A 24 6.40 -3.04 -0.41
CA LEU A 24 6.42 -1.76 0.30
C LEU A 24 7.77 -1.06 0.17
N SER A 25 8.88 -1.77 0.33
CA SER A 25 10.23 -1.19 0.12
C SER A 25 10.38 -0.67 -1.31
N LYS A 26 9.96 -1.44 -2.33
CA LYS A 26 10.01 -0.97 -3.73
C LYS A 26 9.15 0.28 -3.95
N ILE A 27 7.96 0.36 -3.34
CA ILE A 27 7.08 1.52 -3.45
C ILE A 27 7.72 2.75 -2.77
N LEU A 28 8.26 2.60 -1.57
CA LEU A 28 8.78 3.72 -0.77
C LEU A 28 10.18 4.18 -1.20
N ASP A 29 11.06 3.25 -1.57
CA ASP A 29 12.47 3.53 -1.82
C ASP A 29 12.77 3.75 -3.31
N HIS A 30 11.88 3.34 -4.21
CA HIS A 30 12.11 3.44 -5.66
C HIS A 30 11.00 4.20 -6.38
N TRP A 31 9.73 3.78 -6.21
CA TRP A 31 8.63 4.45 -6.89
C TRP A 31 8.42 5.87 -6.34
N LEU A 32 8.29 6.04 -5.03
CA LEU A 32 7.97 7.33 -4.42
C LEU A 32 8.98 8.43 -4.79
N PRO A 33 10.31 8.23 -4.69
CA PRO A 33 11.30 9.25 -5.05
C PRO A 33 11.27 9.63 -6.54
N SER A 34 10.87 8.70 -7.42
CA SER A 34 10.78 8.93 -8.87
C SER A 34 9.39 9.36 -9.34
N SER A 35 8.38 9.29 -8.48
CA SER A 35 6.97 9.48 -8.83
C SER A 35 6.58 10.94 -9.12
N GLY A 36 7.40 11.90 -8.71
CA GLY A 36 7.03 13.33 -8.74
C GLY A 36 6.02 13.72 -7.66
N PHE A 37 5.72 12.84 -6.68
CA PHE A 37 4.87 13.14 -5.54
C PHE A 37 5.65 13.11 -4.22
N ARG A 38 5.06 13.71 -3.18
CA ARG A 38 5.56 13.64 -1.81
C ARG A 38 4.60 12.86 -0.91
N ALA A 39 5.13 11.98 -0.06
CA ALA A 39 4.32 11.32 0.96
C ALA A 39 3.82 12.30 2.01
N LYS A 40 2.55 12.19 2.39
CA LYS A 40 1.96 12.96 3.49
C LYS A 40 2.25 12.30 4.84
N THR A 41 2.04 13.03 5.92
CA THR A 41 2.17 12.54 7.31
C THR A 41 0.96 11.74 7.79
N THR A 42 -0.12 11.68 7.00
CA THR A 42 -1.28 10.84 7.30
C THR A 42 -0.92 9.36 7.11
N PRO A 43 -1.43 8.44 7.95
CA PRO A 43 -1.10 7.02 7.83
C PRO A 43 -1.53 6.43 6.49
N ALA A 44 -0.66 5.58 5.92
CA ALA A 44 -1.02 4.68 4.84
C ALA A 44 -1.92 3.55 5.35
N PHE A 45 -2.72 2.97 4.46
CA PHE A 45 -3.63 1.88 4.81
C PHE A 45 -3.77 0.89 3.66
N THR A 46 -4.24 -0.31 3.98
CA THR A 46 -4.52 -1.37 3.01
C THR A 46 -5.99 -1.74 3.05
N HIS A 47 -6.56 -2.00 1.87
CA HIS A 47 -7.88 -2.61 1.73
C HIS A 47 -7.69 -4.03 1.21
N TYR A 48 -7.94 -5.02 2.07
CA TYR A 48 -7.85 -6.42 1.72
C TYR A 48 -9.15 -6.91 1.06
N ARG A 49 -9.02 -7.57 -0.09
CA ARG A 49 -10.06 -8.45 -0.67
C ARG A 49 -9.86 -9.89 -0.23
N ASN A 50 -8.62 -10.33 -0.13
CA ASN A 50 -8.23 -11.61 0.47
C ASN A 50 -7.12 -11.38 1.50
N ASN A 51 -7.33 -11.85 2.73
CA ASN A 51 -6.38 -11.69 3.84
C ASN A 51 -5.68 -13.02 4.14
N HIS A 52 -4.38 -13.06 3.92
CA HIS A 52 -3.54 -14.25 4.12
C HIS A 52 -3.54 -14.81 5.56
N PHE A 53 -3.90 -14.03 6.58
CA PHE A 53 -4.06 -14.53 7.95
C PHE A 53 -5.37 -15.28 8.17
N LEU A 54 -6.36 -15.07 7.29
CA LEU A 54 -7.69 -15.68 7.37
C LEU A 54 -7.90 -16.72 6.26
N ALA A 55 -7.15 -16.59 5.16
CA ALA A 55 -7.21 -17.48 4.03
C ALA A 55 -6.32 -18.72 4.25
N PRO A 56 -6.81 -19.93 3.97
CA PRO A 56 -6.07 -21.17 4.20
C PRO A 56 -4.91 -21.37 3.22
N ASP A 57 -4.83 -20.58 2.16
CA ASP A 57 -3.80 -20.64 1.12
C ASP A 57 -2.66 -19.63 1.34
N GLU A 58 -2.70 -18.88 2.45
CA GLU A 58 -1.74 -17.83 2.81
C GLU A 58 -1.56 -16.76 1.72
N ARG A 59 -2.52 -16.63 0.79
CA ARG A 59 -2.50 -15.63 -0.27
C ARG A 59 -3.14 -14.33 0.19
N PHE A 60 -2.59 -13.22 -0.28
CA PHE A 60 -3.20 -11.92 -0.13
C PHE A 60 -3.58 -11.33 -1.48
N ASP A 61 -4.67 -10.58 -1.46
CA ASP A 61 -5.11 -9.67 -2.52
C ASP A 61 -5.57 -8.39 -1.85
N LEU A 62 -4.81 -7.32 -2.03
CA LEU A 62 -5.03 -6.04 -1.34
C LEU A 62 -4.69 -4.84 -2.21
N THR A 63 -5.26 -3.69 -1.86
CA THR A 63 -4.87 -2.40 -2.43
C THR A 63 -4.18 -1.60 -1.33
N PHE A 64 -2.93 -1.22 -1.55
CA PHE A 64 -2.18 -0.35 -0.67
C PHE A 64 -2.39 1.11 -1.09
N TYR A 65 -2.82 1.95 -0.14
CA TYR A 65 -3.02 3.37 -0.35
C TYR A 65 -1.96 4.17 0.39
N LEU A 66 -1.10 4.84 -0.38
CA LEU A 66 -0.09 5.77 0.12
C LEU A 66 -0.59 7.21 -0.03
N PRO A 67 -0.82 7.94 1.07
CA PRO A 67 -1.24 9.34 1.01
C PRO A 67 -0.15 10.21 0.38
N ILE A 68 -0.49 10.96 -0.66
CA ILE A 68 0.46 11.77 -1.42
C ILE A 68 -0.05 13.19 -1.65
N SER A 69 0.87 14.11 -1.94
CA SER A 69 0.58 15.45 -2.43
C SER A 69 1.42 15.78 -3.65
N LEU A 70 0.94 16.76 -4.43
CA LEU A 70 1.76 17.47 -5.40
C LEU A 70 2.83 18.30 -4.67
N TRP A 71 3.88 18.68 -5.40
CA TRP A 71 4.89 19.63 -4.94
C TRP A 71 4.32 21.02 -4.72
#